data_AF-M5RU59-F1
#
_entry.id   AF-M5RU59-F1
#
_cell.length_a   1.000
_cell.length_b   1.000
_cell.length_c   1.000
_cell.angle_alpha   90.00
_cell.angle_beta   90.00
_cell.angle_gamma   90.00
#
_symmetry.space_group_name_H-M   'P 1'
#
loop_
_entity.id
_entity.type
_entity.pdbx_description
1 polymer ?
#
loop_
_entity_poly.entity_id
_entity_poly.type
_entity_poly.pdbx_seq_one_letter_code
_entity_poly.pdbx_strand_id
1 'polypeptide(L)'
;MASGVTGTYGEITINSDGSYSYVVDNNNAAVQALRTSGDTLSDVFTYTMVDTDGLDSTAEITVTIQGQNDNPVATADTPTAVEAGGLANGTAGTDPTGNVLSNDTDVDAGDFQTVAGVAAGVQASASGSVGTSVTGSYGSATINSDGSYTYFVDNDNAAVQALRNSGQTLDDVFTYTITDTAGATATTQITITIQGQNDTPTAVADTDVAVEAGGSANGTAGVNPTGNVLDNDTDVDSVGNGETKNVSGVTAGVAGSASGSVATSVAGSYGAITINADGSYSYIVDNNNAAVQALRNSG
;
A
#
# COMPACT_ATOMS: atom_id res chain seq x y z
N MET A 1 -39.77 -44.73 23.19
CA MET A 1 -38.69 -43.93 22.59
C MET A 1 -38.55 -42.71 23.46
N ALA A 2 -37.39 -42.48 24.08
CA ALA A 2 -37.17 -41.24 24.82
C ALA A 2 -37.29 -40.05 23.86
N SER A 3 -38.02 -39.01 24.25
CA SER A 3 -38.05 -37.73 23.53
C SER A 3 -37.10 -36.78 24.24
N GLY A 4 -36.25 -36.08 23.49
CA GLY A 4 -35.38 -35.07 24.07
C GLY A 4 -36.17 -33.88 24.62
N VAL A 5 -35.60 -33.24 25.65
CA VAL A 5 -36.10 -32.04 26.30
C VAL A 5 -35.07 -30.94 26.11
N THR A 6 -35.47 -29.90 25.40
CA THR A 6 -34.61 -28.71 25.17
C THR A 6 -34.52 -27.89 26.45
N GLY A 7 -33.30 -27.75 26.96
CA GLY A 7 -32.93 -26.78 27.99
C GLY A 7 -32.56 -25.42 27.40
N THR A 8 -31.91 -24.57 28.19
CA THR A 8 -31.46 -23.23 27.75
C THR A 8 -30.22 -23.33 26.87
N TYR A 9 -29.33 -24.29 27.16
CA TYR A 9 -28.00 -24.37 26.57
C TYR A 9 -27.73 -25.69 25.83
N GLY A 10 -28.76 -26.53 25.67
CA GLY A 10 -28.64 -27.84 25.04
C GLY A 10 -29.90 -28.67 25.18
N GLU A 11 -29.81 -29.94 24.81
CA GLU A 11 -30.92 -30.89 24.84
C GLU A 11 -30.54 -32.13 25.66
N ILE A 12 -31.39 -32.51 26.62
CA ILE A 12 -31.23 -33.74 27.39
C ILE A 12 -32.18 -34.82 26.87
N THR A 13 -31.69 -36.06 26.77
CA THR A 13 -32.52 -37.25 26.60
C THR A 13 -32.32 -38.15 27.80
N ILE A 14 -33.40 -38.47 28.53
CA ILE A 14 -33.39 -39.40 29.67
C ILE A 14 -34.23 -40.63 29.30
N ASN A 15 -33.63 -41.81 29.39
CA ASN A 15 -34.27 -43.09 29.11
C ASN A 15 -34.98 -43.64 30.36
N SER A 16 -35.93 -44.55 30.17
CA SER A 16 -36.68 -45.17 31.26
C SER A 16 -35.82 -46.03 32.20
N ASP A 17 -34.62 -46.43 31.77
CA ASP A 17 -33.64 -47.14 32.60
C ASP A 17 -32.74 -46.18 33.41
N GLY A 18 -32.97 -44.87 33.31
CA GLY A 18 -32.21 -43.82 33.99
C GLY A 18 -30.94 -43.39 33.26
N SER A 19 -30.55 -44.04 32.17
CA SER A 19 -29.44 -43.56 31.34
C SER A 19 -29.82 -42.23 30.67
N TYR A 20 -28.86 -41.31 30.54
CA TYR A 20 -29.09 -40.02 29.91
C TYR A 20 -27.95 -39.60 28.99
N SER A 21 -28.27 -38.71 28.05
CA SER A 21 -27.30 -37.98 27.23
C SER A 21 -27.69 -36.51 27.19
N TYR A 22 -26.71 -35.62 27.20
CA TYR A 22 -26.90 -34.18 27.00
C TYR A 22 -26.06 -33.72 25.82
N VAL A 23 -26.65 -32.94 24.93
CA VAL A 23 -25.97 -32.32 23.79
C VAL A 23 -26.00 -30.82 24.01
N VAL A 24 -24.83 -30.21 24.19
CA VAL A 24 -24.67 -28.75 24.28
C VAL A 24 -25.01 -28.12 22.92
N ASP A 25 -25.76 -27.03 22.92
CA ASP A 25 -26.00 -26.22 21.73
C ASP A 25 -24.82 -25.27 21.49
N ASN A 26 -23.87 -25.69 20.64
CA ASN A 26 -22.70 -24.90 20.31
C ASN A 26 -22.98 -23.70 19.38
N ASN A 27 -24.24 -23.50 18.95
CA ASN A 27 -24.64 -22.27 18.25
C ASN A 27 -25.18 -21.21 19.24
N ASN A 28 -25.34 -21.58 20.52
CA ASN A 28 -25.79 -20.65 21.54
C ASN A 28 -24.67 -19.66 21.87
N ALA A 29 -24.92 -18.37 21.63
CA ALA A 29 -23.93 -17.32 21.85
C ALA A 29 -23.44 -17.23 23.31
N ALA A 30 -24.27 -17.57 24.30
CA ALA A 30 -23.84 -17.58 25.70
C ALA A 30 -22.88 -18.74 25.99
N VAL A 31 -23.06 -19.88 25.31
CA VAL A 31 -22.13 -21.03 25.40
C VAL A 31 -20.81 -20.68 24.72
N GLN A 32 -20.86 -20.10 23.52
CA GLN A 32 -19.67 -19.67 22.77
C GLN A 32 -18.88 -18.55 23.46
N ALA A 33 -19.51 -17.80 24.37
CA ALA A 33 -18.82 -16.78 25.15
C ALA A 33 -18.02 -17.34 26.35
N LEU A 34 -18.14 -18.64 26.65
CA LEU A 34 -17.47 -19.26 27.81
C LEU A 34 -16.03 -19.65 27.48
N ARG A 35 -15.09 -18.93 28.09
CA ARG A 35 -13.65 -19.11 27.83
C ARG A 35 -12.95 -20.11 28.75
N THR A 36 -13.16 -19.99 30.05
CA THR A 36 -12.42 -20.78 31.04
C THR A 36 -13.31 -21.84 31.68
N SER A 37 -12.70 -22.85 32.30
CA SER A 37 -13.45 -23.83 33.09
C SER A 37 -14.17 -23.22 34.30
N GLY A 38 -13.83 -21.99 34.69
CA GLY A 38 -14.53 -21.23 35.72
C GLY A 38 -15.78 -20.51 35.19
N ASP A 39 -15.81 -20.22 33.89
CA ASP A 39 -16.97 -19.66 33.21
C ASP A 39 -17.98 -20.79 33.00
N THR A 40 -19.10 -20.71 33.69
CA THR A 40 -20.07 -21.80 33.71
C THR A 40 -21.49 -21.34 33.46
N LEU A 41 -22.23 -22.18 32.76
CA LEU A 41 -23.67 -22.12 32.61
C LEU A 41 -24.26 -23.41 33.16
N SER A 42 -25.54 -23.41 33.51
CA SER A 42 -26.19 -24.62 33.99
C SER A 42 -27.61 -24.73 33.47
N ASP A 43 -27.96 -25.95 33.04
CA ASP A 43 -29.34 -26.37 32.87
C ASP A 43 -29.74 -27.29 34.02
N VAL A 44 -30.97 -27.17 34.50
CA VAL A 44 -31.55 -28.03 35.53
C VAL A 44 -32.79 -28.69 34.96
N PHE A 45 -32.84 -30.01 35.03
CA PHE A 45 -33.98 -30.80 34.57
C PHE A 45 -34.54 -31.63 35.72
N THR A 46 -35.85 -31.57 35.93
CA THR A 46 -36.54 -32.40 36.92
C THR A 46 -37.01 -33.70 36.25
N TYR A 47 -36.75 -34.85 36.89
CA TYR A 47 -37.28 -36.15 36.47
C TYR A 47 -38.11 -36.77 37.60
N THR A 48 -39.01 -37.68 37.21
CA THR A 48 -39.86 -38.44 38.14
C THR A 48 -39.60 -39.92 37.95
N MET A 49 -39.24 -40.61 39.02
CA MET A 49 -39.18 -42.07 39.05
C MET A 49 -40.46 -42.62 39.66
N VAL A 50 -40.90 -43.79 39.21
CA VAL A 50 -42.08 -44.49 39.72
C VAL A 50 -41.71 -45.93 40.06
N ASP A 51 -42.21 -46.46 41.16
CA ASP A 51 -42.06 -47.87 41.49
C ASP A 51 -43.07 -48.77 40.73
N THR A 52 -43.00 -50.08 40.93
CA THR A 52 -43.89 -51.04 40.24
C THR A 52 -45.35 -50.92 40.67
N ASP A 53 -45.62 -50.32 41.82
CA ASP A 53 -46.96 -50.16 42.39
C ASP A 53 -47.56 -48.76 42.11
N GLY A 54 -46.81 -47.90 41.41
CA GLY A 54 -47.27 -46.61 40.89
C GLY A 54 -47.02 -45.42 41.80
N LEU A 55 -46.24 -45.56 42.88
CA LEU A 55 -45.82 -44.42 43.71
C LEU A 55 -44.62 -43.72 43.07
N ASP A 56 -44.63 -42.40 43.07
CA ASP A 56 -43.62 -41.59 42.39
C ASP A 56 -42.75 -40.73 43.33
N SER A 57 -41.59 -40.32 42.83
CA SER A 57 -40.69 -39.39 43.50
C SER A 57 -39.92 -38.56 42.47
N THR A 58 -39.67 -37.29 42.77
CA THR A 58 -39.00 -36.34 41.87
C THR A 58 -37.59 -36.01 42.34
N ALA A 59 -36.67 -35.87 41.40
CA ALA A 59 -35.33 -35.35 41.64
C ALA A 59 -34.86 -34.51 40.45
N GLU A 60 -33.73 -33.85 40.60
CA GLU A 60 -33.14 -33.00 39.56
C GLU A 60 -31.82 -33.58 39.07
N ILE A 61 -31.55 -33.34 37.78
CA ILE A 61 -30.23 -33.43 37.20
C ILE A 61 -29.80 -32.03 36.77
N THR A 62 -28.65 -31.58 37.28
CA THR A 62 -28.02 -30.33 36.86
C THR A 62 -26.88 -30.65 35.92
N VAL A 63 -26.92 -30.07 34.73
CA VAL A 63 -25.84 -30.12 33.76
C VAL A 63 -25.11 -28.79 33.82
N THR A 64 -23.86 -28.80 34.31
CA THR A 64 -22.98 -27.64 34.30
C THR A 64 -22.10 -27.68 33.05
N ILE A 65 -22.21 -26.64 32.23
CA ILE A 65 -21.39 -26.42 31.04
C ILE A 65 -20.23 -25.53 31.47
N GLN A 66 -19.02 -25.92 31.11
CA GLN A 66 -17.79 -25.17 31.37
C GLN A 66 -17.25 -24.61 30.06
N GLY A 67 -16.65 -23.44 30.13
CA GLY A 67 -15.99 -22.81 29.00
C GLY A 67 -14.71 -23.49 28.56
N GLN A 68 -14.36 -23.24 27.30
CA GLN A 68 -13.08 -23.57 26.71
C GLN A 68 -12.71 -22.46 25.73
N ASN A 69 -11.45 -22.03 25.75
CA ASN A 69 -10.97 -20.97 24.89
C ASN A 69 -11.15 -21.32 23.41
N ASP A 70 -11.68 -20.36 22.67
CA ASP A 70 -11.76 -20.35 21.21
C ASP A 70 -10.55 -19.59 20.64
N ASN A 71 -10.08 -19.97 19.46
CA ASN A 71 -8.97 -19.24 18.84
C ASN A 71 -9.47 -17.88 18.33
N PRO A 72 -8.63 -16.83 18.36
CA PRO A 72 -8.97 -15.58 17.70
C PRO A 72 -9.05 -15.79 16.18
N VAL A 73 -9.80 -14.91 15.51
CA VAL A 73 -9.94 -14.87 14.06
C VAL A 73 -9.31 -13.58 13.56
N ALA A 74 -8.24 -13.72 12.76
CA ALA A 74 -7.54 -12.60 12.15
C ALA A 74 -8.04 -12.34 10.72
N THR A 75 -8.28 -11.08 10.37
CA THR A 75 -8.77 -10.63 9.06
C THR A 75 -7.74 -9.72 8.41
N ALA A 76 -7.45 -9.93 7.12
CA ALA A 76 -6.43 -9.14 6.43
C ALA A 76 -6.77 -7.65 6.32
N ASP A 77 -5.74 -6.81 6.36
CA ASP A 77 -5.82 -5.36 6.16
C ASP A 77 -5.27 -4.93 4.80
N THR A 78 -5.86 -3.88 4.21
CA THR A 78 -5.45 -3.36 2.89
C THR A 78 -5.44 -1.83 2.83
N PRO A 79 -4.59 -1.13 3.62
CA PRO A 79 -4.51 0.32 3.53
C PRO A 79 -3.79 0.77 2.25
N THR A 80 -3.98 2.04 1.92
CA THR A 80 -3.36 2.68 0.76
C THR A 80 -2.33 3.72 1.20
N ALA A 81 -1.17 3.71 0.57
CA ALA A 81 -0.15 4.75 0.63
C ALA A 81 -0.09 5.51 -0.69
N VAL A 82 0.48 6.72 -0.67
CA VAL A 82 0.82 7.48 -1.88
C VAL A 82 2.29 7.88 -1.76
N GLU A 83 3.09 7.62 -2.78
CA GLU A 83 4.48 8.08 -2.77
C GLU A 83 4.58 9.61 -2.80
N ALA A 84 5.77 10.14 -2.47
CA ALA A 84 6.07 11.53 -2.81
C ALA A 84 6.39 11.66 -4.31
N GLY A 85 6.18 12.86 -4.85
CA GLY A 85 6.50 13.16 -6.25
C GLY A 85 6.88 14.62 -6.46
N GLY A 86 6.70 15.15 -7.66
CA GLY A 86 7.11 16.49 -8.03
C GLY A 86 8.64 16.63 -8.17
N LEU A 87 9.18 17.82 -7.97
CA LEU A 87 10.63 18.03 -8.13
C LEU A 87 11.35 17.46 -6.91
N ALA A 88 12.10 16.38 -7.11
CA ALA A 88 12.88 15.71 -6.07
C ALA A 88 12.04 15.40 -4.81
N ASN A 89 10.90 14.74 -5.00
CA ASN A 89 9.95 14.38 -3.93
C ASN A 89 9.41 15.58 -3.12
N GLY A 90 9.41 16.78 -3.71
CA GLY A 90 8.93 18.01 -3.07
C GLY A 90 7.40 18.07 -2.85
N THR A 91 6.63 17.26 -3.56
CA THR A 91 5.20 17.05 -3.31
C THR A 91 5.05 15.87 -2.36
N ALA A 92 4.62 16.14 -1.12
CA ALA A 92 4.50 15.11 -0.10
C ALA A 92 3.49 14.02 -0.52
N GLY A 93 3.87 12.77 -0.28
CA GLY A 93 2.98 11.61 -0.34
C GLY A 93 2.12 11.44 0.90
N THR A 94 1.62 10.23 1.13
CA THR A 94 0.86 9.86 2.32
C THR A 94 1.23 8.46 2.80
N ASP A 95 1.71 8.42 4.03
CA ASP A 95 2.03 7.21 4.78
C ASP A 95 0.81 6.74 5.61
N PRO A 96 0.31 5.51 5.44
CA PRO A 96 -0.87 5.05 6.15
C PRO A 96 -0.54 4.68 7.60
N THR A 97 -1.52 4.93 8.47
CA THR A 97 -1.54 4.50 9.87
C THR A 97 -2.91 3.92 10.19
N GLY A 98 -2.99 3.08 11.22
CA GLY A 98 -4.24 2.44 11.61
C GLY A 98 -4.04 1.42 12.73
N ASN A 99 -4.96 0.46 12.83
CA ASN A 99 -4.84 -0.64 13.78
C ASN A 99 -5.32 -1.96 13.17
N VAL A 100 -4.41 -2.94 13.09
CA VAL A 100 -4.65 -4.27 12.47
C VAL A 100 -5.60 -5.17 13.27
N LEU A 101 -5.89 -4.83 14.52
CA LEU A 101 -6.81 -5.59 15.38
C LEU A 101 -8.27 -5.09 15.25
N SER A 102 -8.52 -4.03 14.48
CA SER A 102 -9.85 -3.39 14.44
C SER A 102 -10.94 -4.26 13.80
N ASN A 103 -10.53 -5.19 12.95
CA ASN A 103 -11.36 -6.16 12.21
C ASN A 103 -11.11 -7.61 12.68
N ASP A 104 -10.26 -7.81 13.67
CA ASP A 104 -9.98 -9.10 14.29
C ASP A 104 -11.02 -9.35 15.40
N THR A 105 -11.36 -10.62 15.61
CA THR A 105 -12.42 -10.99 16.56
C THR A 105 -12.06 -12.20 17.39
N ASP A 106 -12.64 -12.29 18.57
CA ASP A 106 -12.67 -13.48 19.40
C ASP A 106 -14.08 -13.59 20.01
N VAL A 107 -14.63 -14.80 20.03
CA VAL A 107 -15.99 -15.04 20.52
C VAL A 107 -16.05 -15.11 22.05
N ASP A 108 -14.91 -15.35 22.70
CA ASP A 108 -14.80 -15.45 24.14
C ASP A 108 -15.07 -14.10 24.83
N ALA A 109 -16.02 -14.09 25.77
CA ALA A 109 -16.43 -12.85 26.42
C ALA A 109 -15.31 -12.28 27.30
N GLY A 110 -14.92 -11.04 26.99
CA GLY A 110 -13.88 -10.33 27.75
C GLY A 110 -12.47 -10.76 27.43
N ASP A 111 -12.25 -11.56 26.37
CA ASP A 111 -10.94 -11.75 25.79
C ASP A 111 -10.49 -10.53 24.99
N PHE A 112 -9.18 -10.42 24.79
CA PHE A 112 -8.57 -9.40 23.96
C PHE A 112 -7.34 -9.97 23.27
N GLN A 113 -7.08 -9.47 22.06
CA GLN A 113 -5.98 -9.92 21.23
C GLN A 113 -4.84 -8.90 21.30
N THR A 114 -3.62 -9.40 21.12
CA THR A 114 -2.42 -8.57 20.94
C THR A 114 -1.60 -9.11 19.79
N VAL A 115 -0.83 -8.24 19.13
CA VAL A 115 0.12 -8.67 18.11
C VAL A 115 1.32 -9.33 18.79
N ALA A 116 1.62 -10.58 18.40
CA ALA A 116 2.70 -11.42 18.93
C ALA A 116 3.90 -11.53 17.97
N GLY A 117 3.73 -11.18 16.69
CA GLY A 117 4.80 -11.24 15.71
C GLY A 117 4.52 -10.47 14.43
N VAL A 118 5.58 -9.96 13.81
CA VAL A 118 5.54 -9.23 12.53
C VAL A 118 6.71 -9.69 11.65
N ALA A 119 6.44 -9.95 10.37
CA ALA A 119 7.45 -10.34 9.40
C ALA A 119 7.15 -9.74 8.01
N ALA A 120 8.19 -9.46 7.24
CA ALA A 120 8.05 -9.01 5.85
C ALA A 120 7.59 -10.15 4.93
N GLY A 121 6.77 -9.80 3.94
CA GLY A 121 6.22 -10.69 2.94
C GLY A 121 5.13 -11.63 3.45
N VAL A 122 4.75 -12.58 2.60
CA VAL A 122 3.80 -13.64 2.91
C VAL A 122 4.50 -14.76 3.67
N GLN A 123 4.10 -15.00 4.92
CA GLN A 123 4.64 -16.05 5.79
C GLN A 123 3.53 -16.91 6.37
N ALA A 124 3.86 -18.13 6.77
CA ALA A 124 2.90 -19.01 7.46
C ALA A 124 2.61 -18.55 8.90
N SER A 125 3.59 -17.90 9.54
CA SER A 125 3.48 -17.28 10.86
C SER A 125 4.56 -16.21 11.02
N ALA A 126 4.35 -15.31 11.97
CA ALA A 126 5.32 -14.30 12.36
C ALA A 126 5.59 -14.39 13.87
N SER A 127 6.82 -14.07 14.28
CA SER A 127 7.22 -14.03 15.69
C SER A 127 8.28 -12.95 15.89
N GLY A 128 8.18 -12.18 16.98
CA GLY A 128 9.10 -11.08 17.25
C GLY A 128 8.82 -9.84 16.39
N SER A 129 9.73 -8.87 16.43
CA SER A 129 9.65 -7.58 15.71
C SER A 129 8.44 -6.68 16.03
N VAL A 130 7.62 -7.05 17.02
CA VAL A 130 6.51 -6.23 17.51
C VAL A 130 7.04 -4.90 18.05
N GLY A 131 6.45 -3.80 17.59
CA GLY A 131 6.87 -2.43 17.93
C GLY A 131 8.23 -2.03 17.33
N THR A 132 8.74 -2.77 16.36
CA THR A 132 9.98 -2.43 15.64
C THR A 132 9.73 -2.29 14.15
N SER A 133 10.54 -1.49 13.48
CA SER A 133 10.46 -1.32 12.02
C SER A 133 10.91 -2.60 11.32
N VAL A 134 10.04 -3.11 10.45
CA VAL A 134 10.27 -4.25 9.57
C VAL A 134 10.33 -3.72 8.14
N THR A 135 11.46 -3.89 7.46
CA THR A 135 11.67 -3.46 6.08
C THR A 135 10.97 -4.42 5.11
N GLY A 136 10.10 -3.87 4.27
CA GLY A 136 9.44 -4.56 3.16
C GLY A 136 10.17 -4.35 1.83
N SER A 137 9.45 -4.48 0.73
CA SER A 137 10.01 -4.31 -0.62
C SER A 137 10.06 -2.84 -1.06
N TYR A 138 9.13 -2.02 -0.56
CA TYR A 138 8.90 -0.65 -1.04
C TYR A 138 8.84 0.37 0.10
N GLY A 139 9.09 -0.06 1.33
CA GLY A 139 9.02 0.77 2.52
C GLY A 139 9.24 -0.04 3.79
N SER A 140 8.75 0.46 4.91
CA SER A 140 8.85 -0.24 6.19
C SER A 140 7.60 -0.07 7.04
N ALA A 141 7.19 -1.15 7.71
CA ALA A 141 6.06 -1.17 8.62
C ALA A 141 6.54 -1.30 10.07
N THR A 142 5.88 -0.62 11.00
CA THR A 142 5.96 -0.91 12.43
C THR A 142 4.56 -1.27 12.89
N ILE A 143 4.38 -2.43 13.52
CA ILE A 143 3.10 -2.86 14.11
C ILE A 143 3.34 -3.12 15.60
N ASN A 144 2.64 -2.39 16.45
CA ASN A 144 2.74 -2.47 17.89
C ASN A 144 1.89 -3.60 18.46
N SER A 145 2.14 -3.96 19.73
CA SER A 145 1.40 -5.04 20.40
C SER A 145 -0.11 -4.75 20.53
N ASP A 146 -0.49 -3.48 20.62
CA ASP A 146 -1.89 -3.03 20.64
C ASP A 146 -2.54 -2.97 19.25
N GLY A 147 -1.84 -3.43 18.21
CA GLY A 147 -2.28 -3.45 16.83
C GLY A 147 -2.06 -2.14 16.07
N SER A 148 -1.72 -1.04 16.74
CA SER A 148 -1.45 0.22 16.05
C SER A 148 -0.26 0.05 15.09
N TYR A 149 -0.42 0.53 13.85
CA TYR A 149 0.63 0.45 12.84
C TYR A 149 0.93 1.78 12.17
N THR A 150 2.15 1.88 11.68
CA THR A 150 2.62 2.93 10.75
C THR A 150 3.38 2.28 9.61
N TYR A 151 3.16 2.73 8.38
CA TYR A 151 4.00 2.37 7.24
C TYR A 151 4.67 3.63 6.68
N PHE A 152 5.94 3.53 6.29
CA PHE A 152 6.68 4.59 5.61
C PHE A 152 7.08 4.09 4.22
N VAL A 153 6.66 4.80 3.17
CA VAL A 153 7.09 4.55 1.78
C VAL A 153 8.57 4.92 1.62
N ASP A 154 9.34 4.07 0.94
CA ASP A 154 10.71 4.39 0.51
C ASP A 154 10.68 5.16 -0.81
N ASN A 155 10.64 6.50 -0.74
CA ASN A 155 10.64 7.37 -1.93
C ASN A 155 12.02 7.46 -2.64
N ASP A 156 13.06 6.77 -2.16
CA ASP A 156 14.31 6.58 -2.91
C ASP A 156 14.29 5.27 -3.72
N ASN A 157 13.25 4.44 -3.56
CA ASN A 157 13.09 3.19 -4.28
C ASN A 157 12.72 3.44 -5.75
N ALA A 158 13.56 2.98 -6.67
CA ALA A 158 13.38 3.20 -8.10
C ALA A 158 12.08 2.60 -8.68
N ALA A 159 11.51 1.55 -8.08
CA ALA A 159 10.23 1.00 -8.52
C ALA A 159 9.05 1.87 -8.07
N VAL A 160 9.17 2.47 -6.87
CA VAL A 160 8.19 3.43 -6.34
C VAL A 160 8.19 4.69 -7.21
N GLN A 161 9.36 5.32 -7.38
CA GLN A 161 9.55 6.53 -8.22
C GLN A 161 9.25 6.34 -9.72
N ALA A 162 9.00 5.11 -10.15
CA ALA A 162 8.61 4.82 -11.53
C ALA A 162 7.09 4.98 -11.75
N LEU A 163 6.29 5.07 -10.68
CA LEU A 163 4.84 5.23 -10.74
C LEU A 163 4.49 6.71 -10.99
N ARG A 164 3.43 6.98 -11.76
CA ARG A 164 3.07 8.36 -12.18
C ARG A 164 1.74 8.84 -11.66
N ASN A 165 0.81 7.91 -11.52
CA ASN A 165 -0.57 8.22 -11.15
C ASN A 165 -1.15 7.14 -10.25
N SER A 166 -2.27 7.47 -9.61
CA SER A 166 -2.91 6.61 -8.63
C SER A 166 -3.43 5.26 -9.16
N GLY A 167 -3.54 5.10 -10.48
CA GLY A 167 -3.90 3.83 -11.11
C GLY A 167 -2.72 2.86 -11.26
N GLN A 168 -1.50 3.34 -11.05
CA GLN A 168 -0.28 2.55 -11.10
C GLN A 168 0.15 2.28 -9.66
N THR A 169 0.23 1.00 -9.31
CA THR A 169 0.41 0.60 -7.92
C THR A 169 1.46 -0.47 -7.73
N LEU A 170 2.01 -0.50 -6.52
CA LEU A 170 2.83 -1.58 -5.98
C LEU A 170 2.24 -2.03 -4.65
N ASP A 171 2.32 -3.33 -4.36
CA ASP A 171 1.86 -3.87 -3.07
C ASP A 171 3.07 -4.29 -2.22
N ASP A 172 3.14 -3.78 -0.99
CA ASP A 172 4.09 -4.21 0.03
C ASP A 172 3.36 -5.00 1.12
N VAL A 173 3.76 -6.25 1.34
CA VAL A 173 3.02 -7.19 2.19
C VAL A 173 3.80 -7.47 3.45
N PHE A 174 3.11 -7.46 4.60
CA PHE A 174 3.65 -7.89 5.89
C PHE A 174 2.69 -8.91 6.52
N THR A 175 3.25 -9.98 7.05
CA THR A 175 2.51 -10.97 7.84
C THR A 175 2.56 -10.59 9.31
N TYR A 176 1.42 -10.63 10.00
CA TYR A 176 1.34 -10.48 11.44
C TYR A 176 0.59 -11.65 12.09
N THR A 177 1.00 -11.99 13.31
CA THR A 177 0.38 -13.01 14.14
C THR A 177 -0.19 -12.36 15.39
N ILE A 178 -1.46 -12.62 15.68
CA ILE A 178 -2.14 -12.20 16.91
C ILE A 178 -2.21 -13.36 17.89
N THR A 179 -2.27 -13.04 19.18
CA THR A 179 -2.50 -13.98 20.27
C THR A 179 -3.61 -13.47 21.18
N ASP A 180 -4.48 -14.36 21.63
CA ASP A 180 -5.42 -14.09 22.72
C ASP A 180 -4.73 -14.20 24.10
N THR A 181 -5.52 -14.04 25.17
CA THR A 181 -5.01 -14.14 26.55
C THR A 181 -4.69 -15.56 27.02
N ALA A 182 -5.18 -16.59 26.34
CA ALA A 182 -4.85 -18.00 26.61
C ALA A 182 -3.62 -18.50 25.83
N GLY A 183 -3.11 -17.70 24.88
CA GLY A 183 -1.98 -18.02 24.03
C GLY A 183 -2.36 -18.71 22.71
N ALA A 184 -3.65 -18.80 22.37
CA ALA A 184 -4.04 -19.25 21.04
C ALA A 184 -3.77 -18.15 20.02
N THR A 185 -3.44 -18.54 18.79
CA THR A 185 -2.93 -17.61 17.78
C THR A 185 -3.69 -17.71 16.47
N ALA A 186 -3.71 -16.59 15.75
CA ALA A 186 -4.13 -16.50 14.36
C ALA A 186 -3.15 -15.63 13.58
N THR A 187 -2.99 -15.90 12.28
CA THR A 187 -2.03 -15.19 11.41
C THR A 187 -2.75 -14.71 10.16
N THR A 188 -2.46 -13.48 9.77
CA THR A 188 -2.94 -12.89 8.52
C THR A 188 -1.93 -11.85 8.01
N GLN A 189 -2.33 -11.06 7.01
CA GLN A 189 -1.47 -10.09 6.33
C GLN A 189 -2.07 -8.69 6.36
N ILE A 190 -1.19 -7.70 6.39
CA ILE A 190 -1.49 -6.33 5.99
C ILE A 190 -0.78 -6.07 4.64
N THR A 191 -1.55 -5.67 3.63
CA THR A 191 -1.05 -5.35 2.29
C THR A 191 -1.17 -3.85 2.05
N ILE A 192 -0.03 -3.16 1.97
CA ILE A 192 0.02 -1.74 1.67
C ILE A 192 0.03 -1.55 0.16
N THR A 193 -1.05 -1.00 -0.40
CA THR A 193 -1.07 -0.61 -1.82
C THR A 193 -0.55 0.81 -1.96
N ILE A 194 0.62 0.96 -2.59
CA ILE A 194 1.29 2.23 -2.85
C ILE A 194 0.83 2.74 -4.21
N GLN A 195 0.25 3.94 -4.24
CA GLN A 195 -0.17 4.64 -5.44
C GLN A 195 0.90 5.62 -5.91
N GLY A 196 1.05 5.74 -7.23
CA GLY A 196 2.01 6.64 -7.84
C GLY A 196 1.64 8.12 -7.79
N GLN A 197 2.66 8.97 -7.83
CA GLN A 197 2.52 10.43 -7.93
C GLN A 197 3.60 11.03 -8.82
N ASN A 198 3.17 11.67 -9.91
CA ASN A 198 4.04 12.16 -10.98
C ASN A 198 5.22 13.01 -10.48
N ASP A 199 6.41 12.72 -11.00
CA ASP A 199 7.63 13.47 -10.75
C ASP A 199 7.86 14.60 -11.77
N THR A 200 8.72 15.56 -11.42
CA THR A 200 9.10 16.63 -12.36
C THR A 200 10.29 16.19 -13.19
N PRO A 201 10.24 16.29 -14.54
CA PRO A 201 11.40 16.01 -15.37
C PRO A 201 12.53 16.97 -15.07
N THR A 202 13.75 16.48 -15.17
CA THR A 202 14.99 17.25 -15.01
C THR A 202 15.55 17.61 -16.38
N ALA A 203 15.58 18.90 -16.69
CA ALA A 203 16.17 19.41 -17.91
C ALA A 203 17.69 19.66 -17.75
N VAL A 204 18.46 19.44 -18.82
CA VAL A 204 19.90 19.68 -18.88
C VAL A 204 20.22 20.65 -20.02
N ALA A 205 21.10 21.61 -19.77
CA ALA A 205 21.42 22.63 -20.77
C ALA A 205 22.20 22.06 -21.96
N ASP A 206 21.76 22.40 -23.17
CA ASP A 206 22.46 22.08 -24.41
C ASP A 206 23.44 23.19 -24.84
N THR A 207 24.50 22.77 -25.52
CA THR A 207 25.45 23.67 -26.18
C THR A 207 25.81 23.13 -27.55
N ASP A 208 25.83 23.99 -28.57
CA ASP A 208 26.28 23.64 -29.91
C ASP A 208 27.04 24.82 -30.55
N VAL A 209 27.72 24.55 -31.66
CA VAL A 209 28.57 25.50 -32.38
C VAL A 209 28.02 25.72 -33.78
N ALA A 210 27.74 26.97 -34.10
CA ALA A 210 27.49 27.40 -35.46
C ALA A 210 28.76 28.01 -36.08
N VAL A 211 28.95 27.80 -37.38
CA VAL A 211 30.02 28.42 -38.17
C VAL A 211 29.36 29.36 -39.16
N GLU A 212 29.74 30.64 -39.15
CA GLU A 212 29.21 31.59 -40.12
C GLU A 212 29.66 31.25 -41.55
N ALA A 213 28.90 31.74 -42.54
CA ALA A 213 29.40 31.82 -43.90
C ALA A 213 30.49 32.91 -43.97
N GLY A 214 31.61 32.59 -44.60
CA GLY A 214 32.79 33.48 -44.65
C GLY A 214 33.30 33.74 -46.06
N GLY A 215 34.52 34.27 -46.17
CA GLY A 215 35.13 34.62 -47.46
C GLY A 215 34.59 35.94 -48.04
N SER A 216 34.89 36.22 -49.31
CA SER A 216 34.37 37.42 -49.97
C SER A 216 32.86 37.30 -50.16
N ALA A 217 32.10 38.21 -49.56
CA ALA A 217 30.64 38.25 -49.61
C ALA A 217 29.95 36.92 -49.23
N ASN A 218 30.40 36.26 -48.15
CA ASN A 218 29.84 34.99 -47.65
C ASN A 218 29.91 33.82 -48.67
N GLY A 219 30.91 33.83 -49.55
CA GLY A 219 31.10 32.79 -50.57
C GLY A 219 31.56 31.41 -50.04
N THR A 220 32.07 31.34 -48.81
CA THR A 220 32.38 30.08 -48.12
C THR A 220 31.21 29.69 -47.24
N ALA A 221 30.60 28.53 -47.48
CA ALA A 221 29.47 28.06 -46.70
C ALA A 221 29.83 27.89 -45.22
N GLY A 222 28.95 28.36 -44.34
CA GLY A 222 28.98 28.08 -42.91
C GLY A 222 28.32 26.75 -42.57
N VAL A 223 28.13 26.52 -41.28
CA VAL A 223 27.47 25.34 -40.71
C VAL A 223 26.46 25.80 -39.67
N ASN A 224 25.21 25.40 -39.88
CA ASN A 224 24.10 25.63 -38.97
C ASN A 224 23.91 24.36 -38.10
N PRO A 225 23.88 24.47 -36.76
CA PRO A 225 23.71 23.31 -35.91
C PRO A 225 22.26 22.81 -35.90
N THR A 226 22.14 21.51 -35.69
CA THR A 226 20.87 20.78 -35.55
C THR A 226 21.05 19.68 -34.52
N GLY A 227 20.03 19.37 -33.73
CA GLY A 227 20.08 18.32 -32.73
C GLY A 227 18.73 18.10 -32.07
N ASN A 228 18.72 17.56 -30.85
CA ASN A 228 17.52 17.43 -30.04
C ASN A 228 17.82 17.89 -28.60
N VAL A 229 17.01 18.80 -28.06
CA VAL A 229 17.18 19.35 -26.70
C VAL A 229 16.68 18.43 -25.60
N LEU A 230 16.01 17.31 -25.93
CA LEU A 230 15.45 16.37 -24.94
C LEU A 230 16.32 15.13 -24.72
N ASP A 231 17.44 14.99 -25.46
CA ASP A 231 18.29 13.79 -25.47
C ASP A 231 19.03 13.57 -24.14
N ASN A 232 19.37 14.66 -23.43
CA ASN A 232 20.07 14.67 -22.15
C ASN A 232 19.13 14.91 -20.94
N ASP A 233 17.87 15.25 -21.19
CA ASP A 233 16.85 15.41 -20.16
C ASP A 233 16.41 14.06 -19.60
N THR A 234 16.00 14.00 -18.34
CA THR A 234 15.56 12.76 -17.68
C THR A 234 14.27 12.95 -16.90
N ASP A 235 13.52 11.88 -16.74
CA ASP A 235 12.43 11.79 -15.76
C ASP A 235 12.58 10.44 -15.03
N VAL A 236 12.28 10.40 -13.73
CA VAL A 236 12.33 9.17 -12.93
C VAL A 236 11.10 8.30 -13.18
N ASP A 237 10.01 8.92 -13.61
CA ASP A 237 8.79 8.26 -14.03
C ASP A 237 9.05 7.26 -15.18
N SER A 238 8.42 6.08 -15.12
CA SER A 238 8.63 5.05 -16.15
C SER A 238 7.93 5.36 -17.46
N VAL A 239 8.64 5.23 -18.57
CA VAL A 239 8.06 5.24 -19.94
C VAL A 239 7.03 4.13 -20.13
N GLY A 240 7.17 3.00 -19.43
CA GLY A 240 6.17 1.92 -19.43
C GLY A 240 4.85 2.32 -18.78
N ASN A 241 4.90 3.34 -17.93
CA ASN A 241 3.75 3.96 -17.27
C ASN A 241 3.21 5.19 -18.03
N GLY A 242 3.69 5.42 -19.25
CA GLY A 242 3.22 6.51 -20.12
C GLY A 242 3.95 7.83 -19.89
N GLU A 243 5.20 7.80 -19.42
CA GLU A 243 6.06 9.00 -19.39
C GLU A 243 6.43 9.46 -20.80
N THR A 244 6.26 10.77 -21.02
CA THR A 244 6.61 11.46 -22.26
C THR A 244 7.10 12.87 -21.98
N LYS A 245 8.21 13.26 -22.61
CA LYS A 245 8.73 14.63 -22.63
C LYS A 245 8.39 15.33 -23.94
N ASN A 246 8.04 16.62 -23.87
CA ASN A 246 7.88 17.47 -25.04
C ASN A 246 8.28 18.92 -24.76
N VAL A 247 8.74 19.61 -25.80
CA VAL A 247 8.99 21.06 -25.73
C VAL A 247 7.67 21.81 -25.81
N SER A 248 7.41 22.66 -24.82
CA SER A 248 6.18 23.46 -24.71
C SER A 248 6.38 24.96 -24.97
N GLY A 249 7.63 25.43 -25.01
CA GLY A 249 7.94 26.84 -25.12
C GLY A 249 9.35 27.12 -25.61
N VAL A 250 9.50 28.17 -26.44
CA VAL A 250 10.79 28.69 -26.88
C VAL A 250 10.78 30.21 -26.75
N THR A 251 11.78 30.78 -26.07
CA THR A 251 11.98 32.23 -25.98
C THR A 251 13.44 32.58 -26.19
N ALA A 252 13.70 33.77 -26.71
CA ALA A 252 15.07 34.27 -26.87
C ALA A 252 15.60 34.85 -25.54
N GLY A 253 16.88 34.63 -25.27
CA GLY A 253 17.57 35.14 -24.09
C GLY A 253 17.34 34.30 -22.83
N VAL A 254 17.86 34.80 -21.69
CA VAL A 254 17.71 34.13 -20.39
C VAL A 254 16.36 34.52 -19.78
N ALA A 255 15.51 33.53 -19.54
CA ALA A 255 14.21 33.69 -18.92
C ALA A 255 13.99 32.60 -17.86
N GLY A 256 13.10 32.85 -16.88
CA GLY A 256 12.73 31.83 -15.89
C GLY A 256 11.79 30.75 -16.44
N SER A 257 11.11 31.02 -17.55
CA SER A 257 10.27 30.07 -18.26
C SER A 257 10.06 30.52 -19.72
N ALA A 258 9.67 29.57 -20.57
CA ALA A 258 9.27 29.81 -21.95
C ALA A 258 7.89 29.18 -22.20
N SER A 259 7.09 29.79 -23.08
CA SER A 259 5.81 29.22 -23.52
C SER A 259 5.53 29.63 -24.96
N GLY A 260 4.90 28.73 -25.74
CA GLY A 260 4.60 28.99 -27.15
C GLY A 260 5.82 28.98 -28.06
N SER A 261 5.65 29.42 -29.32
CA SER A 261 6.70 29.48 -30.34
C SER A 261 7.36 28.14 -30.72
N VAL A 262 6.84 27.01 -30.23
CA VAL A 262 7.26 25.66 -30.64
C VAL A 262 6.98 25.48 -32.13
N ALA A 263 7.93 24.87 -32.83
CA ALA A 263 7.95 24.70 -34.30
C ALA A 263 7.87 26.03 -35.07
N THR A 264 8.26 27.15 -34.46
CA THR A 264 8.38 28.46 -35.12
C THR A 264 9.78 29.03 -34.97
N SER A 265 10.15 29.91 -35.90
CA SER A 265 11.44 30.59 -35.86
C SER A 265 11.45 31.67 -34.78
N VAL A 266 12.30 31.50 -33.77
CA VAL A 266 12.54 32.46 -32.69
C VAL A 266 13.86 33.17 -32.93
N ALA A 267 13.80 34.47 -33.19
CA ALA A 267 14.97 35.30 -33.43
C ALA A 267 15.79 35.51 -32.15
N GLY A 268 17.06 35.14 -32.18
CA GLY A 268 18.08 35.53 -31.21
C GLY A 268 18.90 36.72 -31.72
N SER A 269 19.99 37.03 -31.01
CA SER A 269 20.85 38.19 -31.35
C SER A 269 21.66 38.02 -32.65
N TYR A 270 21.96 36.78 -33.05
CA TYR A 270 22.90 36.46 -34.13
C TYR A 270 22.35 35.43 -35.14
N GLY A 271 21.04 35.24 -35.15
CA GLY A 271 20.38 34.18 -35.92
C GLY A 271 19.02 33.84 -35.34
N ALA A 272 18.44 32.73 -35.77
CA ALA A 272 17.15 32.26 -35.27
C ALA A 272 17.13 30.75 -35.07
N ILE A 273 16.46 30.28 -34.03
CA ILE A 273 16.27 28.86 -33.73
C ILE A 273 14.83 28.43 -34.01
N THR A 274 14.64 27.21 -34.48
CA THR A 274 13.34 26.52 -34.46
C THR A 274 13.50 25.26 -33.64
N ILE A 275 12.66 25.06 -32.63
CA ILE A 275 12.64 23.83 -31.81
C ILE A 275 11.23 23.23 -31.92
N ASN A 276 11.14 21.97 -32.33
CA ASN A 276 9.89 21.23 -32.46
C ASN A 276 9.45 20.62 -31.12
N ALA A 277 8.21 20.16 -31.05
CA ALA A 277 7.66 19.57 -29.82
C ALA A 277 8.40 18.30 -29.38
N ASP A 278 8.97 17.54 -30.33
CA ASP A 278 9.80 16.36 -30.06
C ASP A 278 11.24 16.70 -29.63
N GLY A 279 11.54 17.99 -29.47
CA GLY A 279 12.85 18.50 -29.07
C GLY A 279 13.83 18.71 -30.23
N SER A 280 13.53 18.20 -31.43
CA SER A 280 14.41 18.42 -32.59
C SER A 280 14.53 19.91 -32.90
N TYR A 281 15.75 20.39 -33.13
CA TYR A 281 16.00 21.80 -33.41
C TYR A 281 16.89 22.05 -34.61
N SER A 282 16.77 23.26 -35.17
CA SER A 282 17.69 23.83 -36.15
C SER A 282 17.94 25.30 -35.85
N TYR A 283 19.20 25.73 -35.85
CA TYR A 283 19.59 27.13 -35.72
C TYR A 283 20.13 27.67 -37.04
N ILE A 284 19.70 28.86 -37.46
CA ILE A 284 20.19 29.53 -38.67
C ILE A 284 20.94 30.78 -38.25
N VAL A 285 22.25 30.83 -38.54
CA VAL A 285 23.09 32.03 -38.34
C VAL A 285 22.64 33.16 -39.28
N ASP A 286 22.55 34.38 -38.75
CA ASP A 286 22.38 35.57 -39.57
C ASP A 286 23.73 36.03 -40.13
N ASN A 287 24.07 35.55 -41.32
CA ASN A 287 25.31 35.93 -42.03
C ASN A 287 25.30 37.38 -42.55
N ASN A 288 24.21 38.14 -42.37
CA ASN A 288 24.20 39.58 -42.63
C ASN A 288 24.46 40.41 -41.35
N ASN A 289 24.50 39.76 -40.19
CA ASN A 289 24.75 40.44 -38.93
C ASN A 289 26.21 40.90 -38.85
N ALA A 290 26.42 42.21 -38.67
CA ALA A 290 27.75 42.80 -38.66
C ALA A 290 28.68 42.25 -37.57
N ALA A 291 28.13 41.82 -36.42
CA ALA A 291 28.93 41.24 -35.33
C ALA A 291 29.35 39.80 -35.65
N VAL A 292 28.47 39.03 -36.31
CA VAL A 292 28.79 37.69 -36.83
C VAL A 292 29.92 37.80 -37.85
N GLN A 293 29.77 38.67 -38.84
CA GLN A 293 30.78 38.93 -39.90
C GLN A 293 32.12 39.47 -39.41
N ALA A 294 32.16 39.96 -38.17
CA ALA A 294 33.38 40.46 -37.54
C ALA A 294 34.13 39.38 -36.74
N LEU A 295 33.58 38.16 -36.63
CA LEU A 295 34.28 37.04 -36.01
C LEU A 295 35.56 36.74 -36.79
N ARG A 296 36.63 36.46 -36.05
CA ARG A 296 37.93 36.08 -36.62
C ARG A 296 38.33 34.78 -35.98
N ASN A 297 38.80 33.82 -36.78
CA ASN A 297 39.36 32.58 -36.25
C ASN A 297 40.44 32.93 -35.22
N SER A 298 40.24 32.54 -33.97
CA SER A 298 41.34 32.41 -33.03
C SER A 298 42.24 31.30 -33.57
N GLY A 299 43.40 31.69 -34.11
CA GLY A 299 44.43 30.74 -34.54
C GLY A 299 45.00 29.94 -33.38
#